data_AF-A0A535II73-F1
#
_entry.id   AF-A0A535II73-F1
#
_cell.length_a   1.000
_cell.length_b   1.000
_cell.length_c   1.000
_cell.angle_alpha   90.00
_cell.angle_beta   90.00
_cell.angle_gamma   90.00
#
_symmetry.space_group_name_H-M   'P 1'
#
loop_
_entity.id
_entity.type
_entity.pdbx_description
1 polymer ?
#
loop_
_entity_poly.entity_id
_entity_poly.type
_entity_poly.pdbx_seq_one_letter_code
_entity_poly.pdbx_strand_id
1 'polypeptide(L)'
;MLVVLVGSAFGAYFIYTRITPPAQSTIVGHAFFLSSGLLGSKNSNQGITDELQINLQNLPDPQPSKRYYAWLLNDKQIDLPAAAIGSLPLNHRQVTMTYSDPLHSNLLANYDHFLVTEEDANQPPTNPSLDTNTWRYDAKFSSRPNPSDTVNHFSLFDHLKHLLSQDPKLKLIGLGGGLDIWLFRNTTKILEAAGSARDAHNGCTPDPNNGTCAFIHRALVRVLDYLDGSTYVQADVPLNFDVLHQQPPGYLRHIGTHLREMTSSPGVTQEQRTLAIRITQAIDNVQGWLEAVHTDAVQLEKMDNSQLSQPGALSILNDLFTQANHAFLGQFDPNTSTVKEGVVQIHNNSQRLATFDVSPCTITNSKNTCS
;
A
#
# COMPACT_ATOMS: atom_id res chain seq x y z
N MET A 1 -22.22 -6.06 10.56
CA MET A 1 -21.74 -4.68 10.46
C MET A 1 -21.25 -4.48 9.03
N LEU A 2 -21.94 -3.66 8.24
CA LEU A 2 -21.58 -3.35 6.85
C LEU A 2 -20.39 -2.39 6.89
N VAL A 3 -19.18 -2.88 6.59
CA VAL A 3 -18.04 -1.98 6.34
C VAL A 3 -18.27 -1.37 4.97
N VAL A 4 -18.92 -0.21 4.96
CA VAL A 4 -18.96 0.65 3.78
C VAL A 4 -17.53 1.11 3.56
N LEU A 5 -16.90 0.62 2.49
CA LEU A 5 -15.69 1.21 1.92
C LEU A 5 -16.04 2.64 1.52
N VAL A 6 -15.84 3.58 2.45
CA VAL A 6 -15.83 4.99 2.11
C VAL A 6 -14.55 5.22 1.34
N GLY A 7 -14.65 5.11 0.01
CA GLY A 7 -13.68 5.65 -0.93
C GLY A 7 -13.47 7.11 -0.58
N SER A 8 -12.43 7.37 0.19
CA SER A 8 -12.16 8.68 0.75
C SER A 8 -11.47 9.49 -0.34
N ALA A 9 -12.27 10.15 -1.17
CA ALA A 9 -11.81 11.19 -2.08
C ALA A 9 -11.33 12.40 -1.25
N PHE A 10 -10.07 12.38 -0.81
CA PHE A 10 -9.41 13.56 -0.28
C PHE A 10 -8.48 14.14 -1.34
N GLY A 11 -8.79 15.37 -1.76
CA GLY A 11 -7.93 16.16 -2.63
C GLY A 11 -6.59 16.46 -1.95
N ALA A 12 -5.49 16.07 -2.60
CA ALA A 12 -4.15 16.38 -2.15
C ALA A 12 -3.82 17.85 -2.48
N TYR A 13 -3.59 18.66 -1.46
CA TYR A 13 -3.02 20.00 -1.62
C TYR A 13 -1.50 19.89 -1.44
N PHE A 14 -0.73 20.19 -2.50
CA PHE A 14 0.73 20.28 -2.43
C PHE A 14 1.16 21.74 -2.24
N ILE A 15 1.99 22.01 -1.23
CA ILE A 15 2.60 23.32 -0.99
C ILE A 15 3.94 23.37 -1.74
N TYR A 16 4.07 24.31 -2.67
CA TYR A 16 5.31 24.57 -3.42
C TYR A 16 6.29 25.42 -2.59
N THR A 17 7.51 24.92 -2.34
CA THR A 17 8.66 25.75 -1.96
C THR A 17 9.55 25.99 -3.18
N ARG A 18 9.79 27.26 -3.54
CA ARG A 18 10.68 27.64 -4.64
C ARG A 18 12.13 27.54 -4.19
N ILE A 19 12.87 26.59 -4.76
CA ILE A 19 14.33 26.62 -4.87
C ILE A 19 14.61 26.34 -6.35
N THR A 20 15.38 27.19 -7.02
CA THR A 20 15.72 27.08 -8.44
C THR A 20 16.83 26.05 -8.66
N PRO A 21 16.59 24.90 -9.33
CA PRO A 21 17.62 23.96 -9.73
C PRO A 21 17.88 24.07 -11.26
N PRO A 22 19.01 23.50 -11.76
CA PRO A 22 19.35 23.55 -13.18
C PRO A 22 18.31 22.78 -14.01
N ALA A 23 18.18 23.11 -15.30
CA ALA A 23 17.14 22.66 -16.24
C ALA A 23 16.61 21.23 -15.98
N GLN A 24 15.61 21.13 -15.12
CA GLN A 24 14.88 19.91 -14.82
C GLN A 24 13.88 19.67 -15.95
N SER A 25 13.71 18.41 -16.34
CA SER A 25 12.52 17.96 -17.06
C SER A 25 11.30 18.47 -16.28
N THR A 26 10.52 19.35 -16.92
CA THR A 26 9.37 19.95 -16.27
C THR A 26 8.31 18.88 -16.04
N ILE A 27 8.10 18.42 -14.81
CA ILE A 27 7.01 17.50 -14.47
C ILE A 27 5.68 18.18 -14.81
N VAL A 28 4.90 17.57 -15.69
CA VAL A 28 3.58 18.05 -16.13
C VAL A 28 2.44 17.42 -15.34
N GLY A 29 2.73 16.47 -14.46
CA GLY A 29 1.73 15.86 -13.59
C GLY A 29 2.15 14.48 -13.13
N HIS A 30 1.17 13.72 -12.66
CA HIS A 30 1.39 12.42 -12.04
C HIS A 30 0.37 11.39 -12.52
N ALA A 31 0.82 10.14 -12.57
CA ALA A 31 -0.07 8.98 -12.65
C ALA A 31 0.27 8.02 -11.52
N PHE A 32 -0.72 7.48 -10.80
CA PHE A 32 -0.45 6.59 -9.66
C PHE A 32 -1.46 5.46 -9.58
N PHE A 33 -0.99 4.32 -9.08
CA PHE A 33 -1.81 3.13 -8.95
C PHE A 33 -2.73 3.22 -7.74
N LEU A 34 -3.93 2.68 -7.90
CA LEU A 34 -4.95 2.53 -6.88
C LEU A 34 -5.44 1.09 -6.86
N SER A 35 -5.99 0.68 -5.73
CA SER A 35 -6.63 -0.63 -5.58
C SER A 35 -8.14 -0.43 -5.49
N SER A 36 -8.92 -1.14 -6.31
CA SER A 36 -10.39 -1.09 -6.28
C SER A 36 -10.97 -1.63 -4.96
N GLY A 37 -10.15 -2.33 -4.18
CA GLY A 37 -10.57 -2.98 -2.94
C GLY A 37 -11.33 -4.29 -3.18
N LEU A 38 -11.41 -4.76 -4.42
CA LEU A 38 -11.92 -6.09 -4.72
C LEU A 38 -11.05 -7.13 -4.02
N LEU A 39 -11.64 -7.90 -3.09
CA LEU A 39 -10.93 -8.92 -2.34
C LEU A 39 -11.16 -10.28 -3.02
N GLY A 40 -10.17 -10.74 -3.78
CA GLY A 40 -10.13 -12.11 -4.29
C GLY A 40 -9.83 -13.15 -3.19
N SER A 41 -9.67 -14.42 -3.60
CA SER A 41 -9.16 -15.48 -2.72
C SER A 41 -7.77 -15.16 -2.17
N LYS A 42 -7.34 -15.82 -1.08
CA LYS A 42 -6.04 -15.55 -0.41
C LYS A 42 -4.81 -15.67 -1.32
N ASN A 43 -4.91 -16.44 -2.40
CA ASN A 43 -3.86 -16.65 -3.40
C ASN A 43 -3.98 -15.71 -4.63
N SER A 44 -5.01 -14.86 -4.67
CA SER A 44 -5.24 -13.90 -5.75
C SER A 44 -4.69 -12.53 -5.39
N ASN A 45 -4.11 -11.86 -6.38
CA ASN A 45 -3.72 -10.45 -6.32
C ASN A 45 -4.66 -9.55 -7.15
N GLN A 46 -5.81 -10.07 -7.58
CA GLN A 46 -6.83 -9.27 -8.26
C GLN A 46 -7.40 -8.21 -7.31
N GLY A 47 -7.71 -7.03 -7.87
CA GLY A 47 -8.22 -5.89 -7.11
C GLY A 47 -7.14 -5.07 -6.39
N ILE A 48 -5.85 -5.38 -6.63
CA ILE A 48 -4.70 -4.70 -6.05
C ILE A 48 -3.96 -3.99 -7.17
N THR A 49 -3.72 -2.67 -7.04
CA THR A 49 -3.08 -1.85 -8.09
C THR A 49 -3.70 -2.06 -9.48
N ASP A 50 -5.01 -2.25 -9.52
CA ASP A 50 -5.82 -2.53 -10.72
C ASP A 50 -6.47 -1.27 -11.30
N GLU A 51 -6.26 -0.14 -10.63
CA GLU A 51 -6.72 1.16 -11.08
C GLU A 51 -5.54 2.13 -11.26
N LEU A 52 -5.71 3.12 -12.13
CA LEU A 52 -4.73 4.16 -12.40
C LEU A 52 -5.43 5.53 -12.38
N GLN A 53 -4.99 6.40 -11.47
CA GLN A 53 -5.38 7.80 -11.45
C GLN A 53 -4.35 8.62 -12.23
N ILE A 54 -4.80 9.39 -13.22
CA ILE A 54 -3.97 10.23 -14.07
C ILE A 54 -4.39 11.70 -13.85
N ASN A 55 -3.43 12.53 -13.44
CA ASN A 55 -3.61 13.97 -13.25
C ASN A 55 -2.47 14.71 -13.95
N LEU A 56 -2.75 15.27 -15.13
CA LEU A 56 -1.78 16.05 -15.91
C LEU A 56 -2.27 17.48 -16.09
N GLN A 57 -1.34 18.43 -16.18
CA GLN A 57 -1.62 19.86 -16.30
C GLN A 57 -0.66 20.54 -17.28
N ASN A 58 -1.07 21.69 -17.79
CA ASN A 58 -0.30 22.50 -18.75
C ASN A 58 0.01 21.77 -20.07
N LEU A 59 -0.89 20.88 -20.52
CA LEU A 59 -0.76 20.20 -21.80
C LEU A 59 -1.20 21.15 -22.93
N PRO A 60 -0.46 21.23 -24.05
CA PRO A 60 -0.95 21.90 -25.25
C PRO A 60 -2.09 21.10 -25.87
N ASP A 61 -2.94 21.80 -26.64
CA ASP A 61 -3.99 21.15 -27.41
C ASP A 61 -3.35 20.21 -28.46
N PRO A 62 -3.88 18.99 -28.65
CA PRO A 62 -3.41 18.10 -29.70
C PRO A 62 -3.67 18.73 -31.08
N GLN A 63 -2.91 18.30 -32.08
CA GLN A 63 -3.09 18.72 -33.46
C GLN A 63 -4.52 18.43 -33.95
N PRO A 64 -5.03 19.19 -34.95
CA PRO A 64 -6.33 18.92 -35.53
C PRO A 64 -6.48 17.45 -35.92
N SER A 65 -7.63 16.85 -35.54
CA SER A 65 -7.93 15.42 -35.73
C SER A 65 -7.04 14.43 -34.96
N LYS A 66 -6.25 14.91 -33.99
CA LYS A 66 -5.48 14.07 -33.06
C LYS A 66 -6.02 14.13 -31.64
N ARG A 67 -5.67 13.12 -30.83
CA ARG A 67 -5.95 13.04 -29.39
C ARG A 67 -4.78 12.40 -28.66
N TYR A 68 -4.69 12.68 -27.37
CA TYR A 68 -3.76 11.98 -26.50
C TYR A 68 -4.33 10.61 -26.09
N TYR A 69 -3.50 9.58 -26.15
CA TYR A 69 -3.79 8.23 -25.69
C TYR A 69 -2.75 7.80 -24.66
N ALA A 70 -3.19 7.17 -23.58
CA ALA A 70 -2.32 6.68 -22.52
C ALA A 70 -2.15 5.16 -22.56
N TRP A 71 -0.96 4.72 -22.20
CA TRP A 71 -0.53 3.33 -22.22
C TRP A 71 0.28 3.01 -20.97
N LEU A 72 0.16 1.76 -20.52
CA LEU A 72 1.15 1.16 -19.63
C LEU A 72 1.97 0.14 -20.40
N LEU A 73 3.29 0.24 -20.31
CA LEU A 73 4.26 -0.58 -21.02
C LEU A 73 5.08 -1.43 -20.06
N ASN A 74 5.60 -2.53 -20.59
CA ASN A 74 6.55 -3.39 -19.92
C ASN A 74 7.81 -3.48 -20.76
N ASP A 75 8.90 -2.92 -20.24
CA ASP A 75 10.14 -2.87 -21.00
C ASP A 75 11.01 -4.14 -20.85
N LYS A 76 10.53 -5.15 -20.12
CA LYS A 76 11.24 -6.41 -19.79
C LYS A 76 10.63 -7.66 -20.43
N GLN A 77 9.33 -7.69 -20.71
CA GLN A 77 8.62 -8.84 -21.28
C GLN A 77 8.11 -8.50 -22.68
N ILE A 78 8.80 -9.02 -23.68
CA ILE A 78 8.53 -8.75 -25.10
C ILE A 78 7.14 -9.24 -25.52
N ASP A 79 6.65 -10.33 -24.91
CA ASP A 79 5.36 -10.96 -25.26
C ASP A 79 4.17 -10.37 -24.49
N LEU A 80 4.39 -9.44 -23.55
CA LEU A 80 3.31 -8.79 -22.83
C LEU A 80 2.88 -7.53 -23.61
N PRO A 81 1.63 -7.47 -24.14
CA PRO A 81 1.16 -6.30 -24.84
C PRO A 81 1.03 -5.09 -23.91
N ALA A 82 1.12 -3.89 -24.49
CA ALA A 82 0.81 -2.66 -23.78
C ALA A 82 -0.64 -2.68 -23.27
N ALA A 83 -0.87 -2.23 -22.04
CA ALA A 83 -2.23 -2.00 -21.57
C ALA A 83 -2.74 -0.67 -22.13
N ALA A 84 -3.83 -0.74 -22.89
CA ALA A 84 -4.53 0.43 -23.41
C ALA A 84 -5.35 1.08 -22.28
N ILE A 85 -4.92 2.24 -21.81
CA ILE A 85 -5.65 3.01 -20.79
C ILE A 85 -6.78 3.82 -21.45
N GLY A 86 -6.54 4.30 -22.67
CA GLY A 86 -7.53 4.96 -23.51
C GLY A 86 -7.22 6.43 -23.80
N SER A 87 -8.18 7.11 -24.41
CA SER A 87 -8.02 8.53 -24.78
C SER A 87 -8.12 9.44 -23.56
N LEU A 88 -7.17 10.36 -23.41
CA LEU A 88 -7.15 11.31 -22.29
C LEU A 88 -8.13 12.47 -22.53
N PRO A 89 -9.08 12.73 -21.60
CA PRO A 89 -10.02 13.85 -21.72
C PRO A 89 -9.30 15.17 -21.39
N LEU A 90 -8.75 15.83 -22.40
CA LEU A 90 -8.13 17.13 -22.24
C LEU A 90 -9.20 18.23 -22.10
N ASN A 91 -9.20 18.92 -20.96
CA ASN A 91 -10.11 20.02 -20.68
C ASN A 91 -9.34 21.17 -20.02
N HIS A 92 -9.36 22.35 -20.63
CA HIS A 92 -8.59 23.53 -20.15
C HIS A 92 -7.11 23.22 -19.85
N ARG A 93 -6.43 22.50 -20.76
CA ARG A 93 -5.02 22.07 -20.63
C ARG A 93 -4.75 21.13 -19.45
N GLN A 94 -5.78 20.48 -18.92
CA GLN A 94 -5.69 19.52 -17.81
C GLN A 94 -6.33 18.20 -18.20
N VAL A 95 -5.82 17.13 -17.60
CA VAL A 95 -6.37 15.78 -17.68
C VAL A 95 -6.56 15.30 -16.25
N THR A 96 -7.78 14.90 -15.92
CA THR A 96 -8.10 14.13 -14.71
C THR A 96 -8.89 12.91 -15.17
N MET A 97 -8.31 11.73 -15.00
CA MET A 97 -8.92 10.48 -15.44
C MET A 97 -8.62 9.37 -14.44
N THR A 98 -9.60 8.51 -14.20
CA THR A 98 -9.42 7.25 -13.49
C THR A 98 -9.69 6.13 -14.47
N TYR A 99 -8.77 5.18 -14.54
CA TYR A 99 -8.91 3.93 -15.27
C TYR A 99 -9.02 2.78 -14.28
N SER A 100 -9.91 1.83 -14.56
CA SER A 100 -10.01 0.57 -13.82
C SER A 100 -9.86 -0.57 -14.83
N ASP A 101 -8.94 -1.50 -14.56
CA ASP A 101 -8.75 -2.68 -15.41
C ASP A 101 -10.04 -3.53 -15.38
N PRO A 102 -10.65 -3.84 -16.54
CA PRO A 102 -11.90 -4.62 -16.57
C PRO A 102 -11.79 -6.03 -15.99
N LEU A 103 -10.57 -6.58 -15.90
CA LEU A 103 -10.30 -7.89 -15.31
C LEU A 103 -9.75 -7.78 -13.88
N HIS A 104 -9.68 -6.57 -13.33
CA HIS A 104 -9.08 -6.26 -12.03
C HIS A 104 -7.67 -6.83 -11.86
N SER A 105 -6.92 -6.86 -12.95
CA SER A 105 -5.56 -7.35 -13.01
C SER A 105 -4.62 -6.42 -12.25
N ASN A 106 -3.62 -7.00 -11.60
CA ASN A 106 -2.59 -6.20 -10.92
C ASN A 106 -1.67 -5.53 -11.96
N LEU A 107 -1.90 -4.24 -12.24
CA LEU A 107 -1.18 -3.52 -13.29
C LEU A 107 0.29 -3.31 -12.91
N LEU A 108 0.59 -2.97 -11.64
CA LEU A 108 1.95 -2.74 -11.18
C LEU A 108 2.83 -4.01 -11.22
N ALA A 109 2.22 -5.20 -11.18
CA ALA A 109 2.95 -6.47 -11.33
C ALA A 109 3.73 -6.52 -12.65
N ASN A 110 3.16 -5.89 -13.68
CA ASN A 110 3.50 -6.12 -15.07
C ASN A 110 3.96 -4.86 -15.79
N TYR A 111 3.61 -3.66 -15.34
CA TYR A 111 3.92 -2.43 -16.07
C TYR A 111 4.75 -1.46 -15.22
N ASP A 112 5.87 -1.01 -15.79
CA ASP A 112 6.83 -0.10 -15.14
C ASP A 112 6.96 1.25 -15.84
N HIS A 113 6.25 1.46 -16.94
CA HIS A 113 6.38 2.62 -17.82
C HIS A 113 5.01 3.14 -18.24
N PHE A 114 4.75 4.41 -17.98
CA PHE A 114 3.58 5.15 -18.44
C PHE A 114 3.95 6.00 -19.66
N LEU A 115 3.22 5.83 -20.77
CA LEU A 115 3.45 6.56 -22.01
C LEU A 115 2.19 7.28 -22.47
N VAL A 116 2.34 8.50 -22.96
CA VAL A 116 1.29 9.24 -23.65
C VAL A 116 1.72 9.54 -25.09
N THR A 117 0.91 9.09 -26.04
CA THR A 117 1.08 9.34 -27.47
C THR A 117 0.03 10.32 -27.98
N GLU A 118 0.32 11.01 -29.08
CA GLU A 118 -0.65 11.83 -29.82
C GLU A 118 -0.96 11.18 -31.17
N GLU A 119 -2.17 10.62 -31.30
CA GLU A 119 -2.55 9.73 -32.41
C GLU A 119 -3.92 10.09 -32.98
N ASP A 120 -4.32 9.40 -34.05
CA ASP A 120 -5.54 9.73 -34.80
C ASP A 120 -6.82 9.58 -33.97
N ALA A 121 -7.66 10.61 -33.98
CA ALA A 121 -8.90 10.61 -33.22
C ALA A 121 -10.02 9.79 -33.90
N ASN A 122 -9.98 9.63 -35.23
CA ASN A 122 -11.02 8.96 -36.00
C ASN A 122 -10.85 7.43 -35.99
N GLN A 123 -9.61 6.96 -35.81
CA GLN A 123 -9.27 5.55 -35.67
C GLN A 123 -8.48 5.38 -34.37
N PRO A 124 -9.16 5.14 -33.23
CA PRO A 124 -8.49 4.95 -31.96
C PRO A 124 -7.45 3.82 -32.05
N PRO A 125 -6.19 4.06 -31.68
CA PRO A 125 -5.15 3.04 -31.72
C PRO A 125 -5.45 1.92 -30.71
N THR A 126 -5.03 0.70 -31.04
CA THR A 126 -5.07 -0.46 -30.14
C THR A 126 -3.72 -0.77 -29.49
N ASN A 127 -2.65 -0.12 -29.96
CA ASN A 127 -1.29 -0.20 -29.44
C ASN A 127 -0.63 1.18 -29.58
N PRO A 128 0.36 1.53 -28.74
CA PRO A 128 1.09 2.77 -28.91
C PRO A 128 1.78 2.80 -30.27
N SER A 129 1.75 3.96 -30.93
CA SER A 129 2.49 4.17 -32.18
C SER A 129 3.98 3.82 -32.04
N LEU A 130 4.50 3.07 -33.01
CA LEU A 130 5.94 2.79 -33.14
C LEU A 130 6.73 4.00 -33.66
N ASP A 131 6.04 5.00 -34.22
CA ASP A 131 6.67 6.28 -34.54
C ASP A 131 6.83 7.08 -33.25
N THR A 132 8.05 7.06 -32.71
CA THR A 132 8.42 7.76 -31.48
C THR A 132 8.24 9.28 -31.59
N ASN A 133 8.10 9.86 -32.80
CA ASN A 133 7.76 11.28 -32.95
C ASN A 133 6.32 11.59 -32.52
N THR A 134 5.48 10.59 -32.27
CA THR A 134 4.15 10.75 -31.68
C THR A 134 4.14 10.71 -30.16
N TRP A 135 5.27 10.35 -29.52
CA TRP A 135 5.38 10.24 -28.07
C TRP A 135 5.54 11.64 -27.49
N ARG A 136 4.73 11.95 -26.48
CA ARG A 136 4.58 13.30 -25.94
C ARG A 136 4.95 13.41 -24.49
N TYR A 137 4.62 12.40 -23.70
CA TYR A 137 4.96 12.36 -22.29
C TYR A 137 5.29 10.94 -21.86
N ASP A 138 6.23 10.81 -20.95
CA ASP A 138 6.61 9.53 -20.37
C ASP A 138 6.87 9.64 -18.87
N ALA A 139 6.87 8.48 -18.22
CA ALA A 139 7.42 8.27 -16.90
C ALA A 139 7.71 6.79 -16.69
N LYS A 140 8.81 6.48 -16.02
CA LYS A 140 9.21 5.09 -15.79
C LYS A 140 9.79 4.89 -14.39
N PHE A 141 9.44 3.77 -13.75
CA PHE A 141 10.14 3.34 -12.56
C PHE A 141 11.51 2.80 -12.91
N SER A 142 12.52 3.23 -12.15
CA SER A 142 13.86 2.72 -12.33
C SER A 142 13.93 1.21 -12.05
N SER A 143 14.30 0.49 -13.09
CA SER A 143 14.64 -0.93 -13.05
C SER A 143 16.14 -1.16 -12.78
N ARG A 144 16.91 -0.11 -12.45
CA ARG A 144 18.34 -0.23 -12.12
C ARG A 144 18.48 -0.66 -10.66
N PRO A 145 19.13 -1.81 -10.38
CA PRO A 145 19.41 -2.25 -9.02
C PRO A 145 20.22 -1.20 -8.24
N ASN A 146 20.01 -1.15 -6.93
CA ASN A 146 20.91 -0.39 -6.05
C ASN A 146 22.30 -1.06 -6.04
N PRO A 147 23.38 -0.38 -6.46
CA PRO A 147 24.72 -0.96 -6.43
C PRO A 147 25.21 -1.35 -5.03
N SER A 148 24.62 -0.76 -3.98
CA SER A 148 24.95 -1.08 -2.58
C SER A 148 24.21 -2.32 -2.07
N ASP A 149 23.13 -2.74 -2.73
CA ASP A 149 22.49 -4.02 -2.44
C ASP A 149 23.27 -5.13 -3.15
N THR A 150 24.09 -5.84 -2.37
CA THR A 150 24.95 -6.93 -2.84
C THR A 150 24.33 -8.31 -2.67
N VAL A 151 23.11 -8.38 -2.12
CA VAL A 151 22.45 -9.65 -1.77
C VAL A 151 21.30 -9.92 -2.71
N ASN A 152 20.35 -8.98 -2.83
CA ASN A 152 19.12 -9.18 -3.59
C ASN A 152 19.15 -8.47 -4.95
N HIS A 153 19.95 -7.42 -5.08
CA HIS A 153 20.03 -6.56 -6.26
C HIS A 153 18.66 -5.99 -6.68
N PHE A 154 17.86 -5.54 -5.71
CA PHE A 154 16.54 -4.97 -6.00
C PHE A 154 16.64 -3.55 -6.58
N SER A 155 15.78 -3.27 -7.55
CA SER A 155 15.54 -1.94 -8.09
C SER A 155 14.41 -1.22 -7.34
N LEU A 156 14.19 0.07 -7.62
CA LEU A 156 13.01 0.80 -7.14
C LEU A 156 11.72 0.04 -7.50
N PHE A 157 11.61 -0.42 -8.75
CA PHE A 157 10.42 -1.14 -9.20
C PHE A 157 10.22 -2.48 -8.48
N ASP A 158 11.30 -3.19 -8.12
CA ASP A 158 11.17 -4.44 -7.37
C ASP A 158 10.66 -4.19 -5.93
N HIS A 159 11.17 -3.16 -5.25
CA HIS A 159 10.63 -2.77 -3.94
C HIS A 159 9.15 -2.40 -4.00
N LEU A 160 8.74 -1.62 -5.01
CA LEU A 160 7.33 -1.26 -5.20
C LEU A 160 6.45 -2.49 -5.42
N LYS A 161 6.88 -3.45 -6.24
CA LYS A 161 6.15 -4.71 -6.44
C LYS A 161 6.04 -5.54 -5.16
N HIS A 162 7.11 -5.66 -4.38
CA HIS A 162 7.06 -6.47 -3.16
C HIS A 162 6.14 -5.84 -2.10
N LEU A 163 6.13 -4.51 -2.02
CA LEU A 163 5.23 -3.80 -1.12
C LEU A 163 3.76 -3.89 -1.57
N LEU A 164 3.48 -3.68 -2.85
CA LEU A 164 2.12 -3.40 -3.33
C LEU A 164 1.49 -4.51 -4.17
N SER A 165 2.28 -5.28 -4.91
CA SER A 165 1.76 -6.19 -5.95
C SER A 165 1.88 -7.65 -5.60
N GLN A 166 3.11 -8.13 -5.40
CA GLN A 166 3.41 -9.49 -5.01
C GLN A 166 4.77 -9.55 -4.33
N ASP A 167 4.77 -9.91 -3.05
CA ASP A 167 6.00 -10.24 -2.34
C ASP A 167 6.44 -11.68 -2.68
N PRO A 168 7.72 -11.92 -3.03
CA PRO A 168 8.22 -13.26 -3.34
C PRO A 168 8.12 -14.23 -2.17
N LYS A 169 8.37 -13.79 -0.94
CA LYS A 169 8.32 -14.66 0.25
C LYS A 169 6.88 -15.04 0.57
N LEU A 170 5.93 -14.12 0.42
CA LEU A 170 4.50 -14.41 0.54
C LEU A 170 4.03 -15.40 -0.53
N LYS A 171 4.48 -15.23 -1.78
CA LYS A 171 4.15 -16.15 -2.87
C LYS A 171 4.61 -17.59 -2.58
N LEU A 172 5.80 -17.74 -1.99
CA LEU A 172 6.36 -19.05 -1.64
C LEU A 172 5.52 -19.82 -0.63
N ILE A 173 4.76 -19.12 0.22
CA ILE A 173 3.83 -19.71 1.20
C ILE A 173 2.37 -19.68 0.73
N GLY A 174 2.13 -19.44 -0.57
CA GLY A 174 0.81 -19.48 -1.18
C GLY A 174 -0.06 -18.24 -0.93
N LEU A 175 0.53 -17.13 -0.47
CA LEU A 175 -0.17 -15.87 -0.26
C LEU A 175 0.04 -14.92 -1.46
N GLY A 176 -1.07 -14.50 -2.06
CA GLY A 176 -1.07 -13.50 -3.14
C GLY A 176 -1.01 -12.08 -2.59
N GLY A 177 -0.41 -11.15 -3.33
CA GLY A 177 -0.37 -9.74 -2.95
C GLY A 177 0.97 -9.27 -2.37
N GLY A 178 1.13 -7.95 -2.26
CA GLY A 178 2.25 -7.31 -1.59
C GLY A 178 2.12 -7.27 -0.07
N LEU A 179 3.19 -6.90 0.63
CA LEU A 179 3.20 -6.83 2.11
C LEU A 179 2.16 -5.88 2.69
N ASP A 180 1.89 -4.77 2.00
CA ASP A 180 1.03 -3.69 2.47
C ASP A 180 -0.42 -4.15 2.71
N ILE A 181 -1.02 -4.86 1.74
CA ILE A 181 -2.40 -5.35 1.87
C ILE A 181 -2.54 -6.38 3.00
N TRP A 182 -1.50 -7.16 3.28
CA TRP A 182 -1.51 -8.14 4.36
C TRP A 182 -1.40 -7.48 5.72
N LEU A 183 -0.55 -6.46 5.88
CA LEU A 183 -0.52 -5.64 7.09
C LEU A 183 -1.89 -5.03 7.36
N PHE A 184 -2.52 -4.44 6.34
CA PHE A 184 -3.86 -3.85 6.43
C PHE A 184 -4.91 -4.87 6.88
N ARG A 185 -5.00 -6.00 6.19
CA ARG A 185 -6.00 -7.04 6.48
C ARG A 185 -5.81 -7.66 7.88
N ASN A 186 -4.58 -7.97 8.26
CA ASN A 186 -4.31 -8.62 9.55
C ASN A 186 -4.59 -7.67 10.72
N THR A 187 -4.21 -6.40 10.60
CA THR A 187 -4.51 -5.39 11.63
C THR A 187 -6.02 -5.16 11.79
N THR A 188 -6.78 -5.18 10.69
CA THR A 188 -8.25 -5.18 10.75
C THR A 188 -8.78 -6.38 11.54
N LYS A 189 -8.20 -7.59 11.36
CA LYS A 189 -8.64 -8.79 12.10
C LYS A 189 -8.29 -8.74 13.59
N ILE A 190 -7.17 -8.12 13.95
CA ILE A 190 -6.82 -7.84 15.35
C ILE A 190 -7.86 -6.90 15.96
N LEU A 191 -8.19 -5.79 15.29
CA LEU A 191 -9.19 -4.83 15.76
C LEU A 191 -10.59 -5.47 15.93
N GLU A 192 -11.04 -6.25 14.93
CA GLU A 192 -12.31 -6.99 14.99
C GLU A 192 -12.37 -7.94 16.20
N ALA A 193 -11.29 -8.70 16.44
CA ALA A 193 -11.23 -9.66 17.53
C ALA A 193 -11.14 -8.98 18.90
N ALA A 194 -10.33 -7.93 19.04
CA ALA A 194 -10.23 -7.14 20.27
C ALA A 194 -11.57 -6.48 20.64
N GLY A 195 -12.27 -5.90 19.65
CA GLY A 195 -13.60 -5.32 19.87
C GLY A 195 -14.63 -6.36 20.28
N SER A 196 -14.61 -7.52 19.63
CA SER A 196 -15.50 -8.64 19.97
C SER A 196 -15.28 -9.15 21.39
N ALA A 197 -14.03 -9.27 21.83
CA ALA A 197 -13.67 -9.67 23.19
C ALA A 197 -14.20 -8.68 24.23
N ARG A 198 -13.96 -7.37 24.00
CA ARG A 198 -14.45 -6.30 24.88
C ARG A 198 -15.97 -6.31 25.00
N ASP A 199 -16.67 -6.35 23.87
CA ASP A 199 -18.14 -6.23 23.84
C ASP A 199 -18.84 -7.44 24.47
N ALA A 200 -18.17 -8.60 24.49
CA ALA A 200 -18.68 -9.82 25.14
C ALA A 200 -18.56 -9.81 26.67
N HIS A 201 -17.73 -8.94 27.27
CA HIS A 201 -17.40 -8.96 28.70
C HIS A 201 -18.62 -9.03 29.63
N ASN A 202 -19.66 -8.25 29.35
CA ASN A 202 -20.88 -8.18 30.18
C ASN A 202 -21.63 -9.51 30.33
N GLY A 203 -21.42 -10.47 29.42
CA GLY A 203 -22.01 -11.80 29.49
C GLY A 203 -21.12 -12.85 30.16
N CYS A 204 -19.89 -12.51 30.53
CA CYS A 204 -18.97 -13.38 31.24
C CYS A 204 -19.30 -13.40 32.74
N THR A 205 -19.44 -14.59 33.31
CA THR A 205 -19.72 -14.82 34.73
C THR A 205 -18.71 -15.80 35.31
N PRO A 206 -18.53 -15.89 36.64
CA PRO A 206 -17.63 -16.84 37.27
C PRO A 206 -17.92 -18.33 37.03
N ASP A 207 -19.03 -18.68 36.35
CA ASP A 207 -19.35 -20.07 36.02
C ASP A 207 -18.25 -20.65 35.11
N PRO A 208 -17.59 -21.76 35.49
CA PRO A 208 -16.51 -22.36 34.70
C PRO A 208 -16.95 -22.80 33.29
N ASN A 209 -18.24 -22.99 33.04
CA ASN A 209 -18.79 -23.38 31.74
C ASN A 209 -19.43 -22.20 30.98
N ASN A 210 -19.21 -20.96 31.42
CA ASN A 210 -19.77 -19.78 30.76
C ASN A 210 -19.25 -19.65 29.31
N GLY A 211 -20.16 -19.80 28.34
CA GLY A 211 -19.84 -19.74 26.91
C GLY A 211 -19.30 -18.38 26.43
N THR A 212 -19.62 -17.29 27.15
CA THR A 212 -19.14 -15.94 26.85
C THR A 212 -17.69 -15.76 27.26
N CYS A 213 -17.29 -16.20 28.45
CA CYS A 213 -15.88 -16.20 28.86
C CYS A 213 -15.05 -17.05 27.88
N ALA A 214 -15.54 -18.24 27.51
CA ALA A 214 -14.90 -19.07 26.50
C ALA A 214 -14.80 -18.39 25.12
N PHE A 215 -15.78 -17.55 24.74
CA PHE A 215 -15.69 -16.74 23.52
C PHE A 215 -14.61 -15.65 23.62
N ILE A 216 -14.50 -14.97 24.76
CA ILE A 216 -13.44 -13.97 25.01
C ILE A 216 -12.07 -14.62 24.84
N HIS A 217 -11.80 -15.78 25.46
CA HIS A 217 -10.54 -16.50 25.27
C HIS A 217 -10.25 -16.82 23.79
N ARG A 218 -11.23 -17.33 23.04
CA ARG A 218 -11.04 -17.59 21.60
C ARG A 218 -10.75 -16.33 20.79
N ALA A 219 -11.34 -15.20 21.16
CA ALA A 219 -11.06 -13.92 20.51
C ALA A 219 -9.65 -13.42 20.83
N LEU A 220 -9.18 -13.58 22.07
CA LEU A 220 -7.80 -13.25 22.48
C LEU A 220 -6.76 -14.15 21.80
N VAL A 221 -7.01 -15.46 21.74
CA VAL A 221 -6.21 -16.42 20.96
C VAL A 221 -6.12 -15.97 19.50
N ARG A 222 -7.22 -15.53 18.91
CA ARG A 222 -7.21 -15.01 17.54
C ARG A 222 -6.37 -13.73 17.41
N VAL A 223 -6.39 -12.82 18.39
CA VAL A 223 -5.50 -11.65 18.38
C VAL A 223 -4.04 -12.11 18.37
N LEU A 224 -3.67 -13.03 19.25
CA LEU A 224 -2.31 -13.60 19.34
C LEU A 224 -1.92 -14.34 18.06
N ASP A 225 -2.83 -15.10 17.43
CA ASP A 225 -2.57 -15.79 16.15
C ASP A 225 -2.14 -14.83 15.03
N TYR A 226 -2.71 -13.62 14.98
CA TYR A 226 -2.35 -12.62 13.95
C TYR A 226 -1.06 -11.85 14.29
N LEU A 227 -0.70 -11.76 15.57
CA LEU A 227 0.52 -11.10 16.03
C LEU A 227 1.74 -12.04 15.99
N ASP A 228 1.56 -13.27 16.45
CA ASP A 228 2.64 -14.24 16.71
C ASP A 228 2.72 -15.31 15.61
N GLY A 229 1.61 -15.59 14.94
CA GLY A 229 1.46 -16.68 13.98
C GLY A 229 0.87 -17.94 14.61
N SER A 230 -0.08 -18.57 13.91
CA SER A 230 -0.88 -19.69 14.44
C SER A 230 -0.10 -20.95 14.82
N THR A 231 1.14 -21.12 14.35
CA THR A 231 2.02 -22.24 14.72
C THR A 231 2.55 -22.10 16.16
N TYR A 232 2.58 -20.89 16.72
CA TYR A 232 3.16 -20.59 18.03
C TYR A 232 2.15 -20.58 19.18
N VAL A 233 0.85 -20.65 18.88
CA VAL A 233 -0.24 -20.56 19.88
C VAL A 233 -0.83 -21.95 20.23
N GLN A 234 -0.46 -23.01 19.50
CA GLN A 234 -0.97 -24.38 19.72
C GLN A 234 -0.19 -25.21 20.77
N ALA A 235 0.60 -24.58 21.64
CA ALA A 235 1.16 -25.22 22.83
C ALA A 235 1.06 -24.25 24.02
N ASP A 236 0.52 -24.73 25.15
CA ASP A 236 0.24 -23.96 26.36
C ASP A 236 1.38 -23.00 26.78
N VAL A 237 1.07 -21.69 26.84
CA VAL A 237 1.85 -20.61 27.48
C VAL A 237 3.19 -20.25 26.77
N PRO A 238 3.94 -19.25 27.28
CA PRO A 238 4.22 -17.93 26.71
C PRO A 238 5.38 -17.91 25.68
N LEU A 239 5.31 -17.05 24.67
CA LEU A 239 6.43 -16.86 23.73
C LEU A 239 6.87 -15.39 23.64
N ASN A 240 8.12 -15.19 24.03
CA ASN A 240 8.91 -13.99 23.77
C ASN A 240 8.96 -13.72 22.26
N PHE A 241 8.74 -12.46 21.90
CA PHE A 241 9.03 -11.93 20.58
C PHE A 241 10.50 -12.13 20.23
N ASP A 242 10.77 -12.94 19.21
CA ASP A 242 12.02 -12.86 18.46
C ASP A 242 11.78 -12.18 17.11
N VAL A 243 11.62 -10.85 17.17
CA VAL A 243 11.51 -9.96 16.00
C VAL A 243 12.72 -10.08 15.07
N LEU A 244 13.84 -10.64 15.55
CA LEU A 244 15.08 -10.85 14.80
C LEU A 244 15.09 -12.13 13.97
N HIS A 245 14.33 -13.16 14.37
CA HIS A 245 14.37 -14.48 13.71
C HIS A 245 13.01 -15.00 13.24
N GLN A 246 11.94 -14.20 13.29
CA GLN A 246 10.71 -14.54 12.56
C GLN A 246 11.02 -14.78 11.08
N GLN A 247 10.73 -16.01 10.62
CA GLN A 247 10.73 -16.36 9.21
C GLN A 247 9.30 -16.73 8.80
N PRO A 248 8.61 -15.91 7.97
CA PRO A 248 9.08 -14.65 7.38
C PRO A 248 9.20 -13.52 8.42
N PRO A 249 10.03 -12.48 8.17
CA PRO A 249 10.06 -11.30 9.04
C PRO A 249 8.65 -10.72 9.17
N GLY A 250 8.24 -10.35 10.38
CA GLY A 250 6.95 -9.71 10.61
C GLY A 250 6.73 -8.54 9.63
N TYR A 251 5.50 -8.38 9.13
CA TYR A 251 5.17 -7.47 8.02
C TYR A 251 5.77 -6.07 8.19
N LEU A 252 5.69 -5.49 9.39
CA LEU A 252 6.26 -4.18 9.73
C LEU A 252 7.77 -4.08 9.43
N ARG A 253 8.55 -5.07 9.88
CA ARG A 253 10.00 -5.13 9.63
C ARG A 253 10.30 -5.34 8.14
N HIS A 254 9.53 -6.20 7.48
CA HIS A 254 9.75 -6.50 6.06
C HIS A 254 9.47 -5.27 5.19
N ILE A 255 8.36 -4.57 5.45
CA ILE A 255 8.03 -3.29 4.82
C ILE A 255 9.11 -2.26 5.12
N GLY A 256 9.51 -2.09 6.39
CA GLY A 256 10.54 -1.14 6.79
C GLY A 256 11.90 -1.38 6.12
N THR A 257 12.24 -2.63 5.81
CA THR A 257 13.44 -2.98 5.03
C THR A 257 13.34 -2.44 3.61
N HIS A 258 12.24 -2.72 2.91
CA HIS A 258 12.02 -2.21 1.55
C HIS A 258 11.97 -0.69 1.49
N LEU A 259 11.33 -0.02 2.46
CA LEU A 259 11.28 1.45 2.51
C LEU A 259 12.69 2.03 2.67
N ARG A 260 13.50 1.48 3.57
CA ARG A 260 14.88 1.93 3.79
C ARG A 260 15.74 1.76 2.54
N GLU A 261 15.72 0.57 1.94
CA GLU A 261 16.49 0.28 0.73
C GLU A 261 16.05 1.16 -0.44
N MET A 262 14.73 1.31 -0.64
CA MET A 262 14.12 2.16 -1.67
C MET A 262 14.60 3.62 -1.60
N THR A 263 14.79 4.20 -0.41
CA THR A 263 15.23 5.60 -0.29
C THR A 263 16.60 5.87 -0.91
N SER A 264 17.40 4.81 -1.10
CA SER A 264 18.73 4.86 -1.71
C SER A 264 18.79 4.26 -3.12
N SER A 265 17.67 3.74 -3.64
CA SER A 265 17.63 3.12 -4.96
C SER A 265 17.76 4.15 -6.09
N PRO A 266 18.49 3.84 -7.18
CA PRO A 266 18.58 4.71 -8.34
C PRO A 266 17.18 5.06 -8.88
N GLY A 267 16.95 6.33 -9.20
CA GLY A 267 15.70 6.82 -9.79
C GLY A 267 14.57 7.11 -8.79
N VAL A 268 14.80 6.97 -7.47
CA VAL A 268 13.82 7.39 -6.47
C VAL A 268 13.71 8.92 -6.41
N THR A 269 12.48 9.43 -6.39
CA THR A 269 12.19 10.87 -6.34
C THR A 269 12.28 11.42 -4.91
N GLN A 270 12.28 12.74 -4.74
CA GLN A 270 12.35 13.34 -3.41
C GLN A 270 11.06 13.11 -2.62
N GLU A 271 9.93 13.11 -3.32
CA GLU A 271 8.59 12.84 -2.82
C GLU A 271 8.49 11.39 -2.35
N GLN A 272 8.96 10.43 -3.15
CA GLN A 272 9.03 9.02 -2.75
C GLN A 272 9.92 8.82 -1.52
N ARG A 273 11.09 9.47 -1.44
CA ARG A 273 11.96 9.43 -0.24
C ARG A 273 11.24 9.96 1.00
N THR A 274 10.60 11.12 0.87
CA THR A 274 9.86 11.76 1.97
C THR A 274 8.73 10.85 2.46
N LEU A 275 8.00 10.24 1.53
CA LEU A 275 6.90 9.34 1.84
C LEU A 275 7.38 8.05 2.50
N ALA A 276 8.48 7.46 2.02
CA ALA A 276 9.06 6.26 2.63
C ALA A 276 9.53 6.50 4.08
N ILE A 277 10.13 7.67 4.35
CA ILE A 277 10.51 8.08 5.72
C ILE A 277 9.27 8.22 6.61
N ARG A 278 8.22 8.88 6.11
CA ARG A 278 6.95 9.04 6.84
C ARG A 278 6.30 7.69 7.15
N ILE A 279 6.25 6.78 6.18
CA ILE A 279 5.72 5.42 6.40
C ILE A 279 6.56 4.67 7.44
N THR A 280 7.89 4.83 7.43
CA THR A 280 8.77 4.22 8.43
C THR A 280 8.42 4.70 9.85
N GLN A 281 8.17 6.00 10.03
CA GLN A 281 7.74 6.55 11.34
C GLN A 281 6.36 6.03 11.75
N ALA A 282 5.44 5.86 10.80
CA ALA A 282 4.13 5.27 11.07
C ALA A 282 4.25 3.80 11.49
N ILE A 283 5.15 3.04 10.87
CA ILE A 283 5.46 1.66 11.26
C ILE A 283 5.93 1.59 12.71
N ASP A 284 6.80 2.49 13.14
CA ASP A 284 7.28 2.54 14.54
C ASP A 284 6.12 2.78 15.53
N ASN A 285 5.17 3.66 15.19
CA ASN A 285 3.97 3.87 16.00
C ASN A 285 3.12 2.60 16.08
N VAL A 286 2.84 1.97 14.94
CA VAL A 286 2.05 0.73 14.85
C VAL A 286 2.69 -0.40 15.61
N GLN A 287 4.01 -0.52 15.56
CA GLN A 287 4.73 -1.51 16.34
C GLN A 287 4.47 -1.33 17.84
N GLY A 288 4.64 -0.12 18.37
CA GLY A 288 4.39 0.13 19.80
C GLY A 288 2.95 -0.16 20.24
N TRP A 289 1.97 0.18 19.40
CA TRP A 289 0.56 -0.14 19.69
C TRP A 289 0.28 -1.65 19.65
N LEU A 290 0.82 -2.38 18.68
CA LEU A 290 0.63 -3.84 18.60
C LEU A 290 1.37 -4.60 19.71
N GLU A 291 2.51 -4.10 20.20
CA GLU A 291 3.18 -4.64 21.39
C GLU A 291 2.33 -4.48 22.66
N ALA A 292 1.61 -3.35 22.80
CA ALA A 292 0.65 -3.15 23.88
C ALA A 292 -0.56 -4.09 23.76
N VAL A 293 -1.13 -4.24 22.55
CA VAL A 293 -2.20 -5.22 22.27
C VAL A 293 -1.78 -6.63 22.67
N HIS A 294 -0.56 -7.03 22.32
CA HIS A 294 -0.03 -8.34 22.71
C HIS A 294 0.01 -8.52 24.22
N THR A 295 0.56 -7.53 24.93
CA THR A 295 0.72 -7.55 26.38
C THR A 295 -0.64 -7.74 27.07
N ASP A 296 -1.64 -6.98 26.67
CA ASP A 296 -3.01 -7.09 27.20
C ASP A 296 -3.64 -8.44 26.89
N ALA A 297 -3.49 -8.92 25.66
CA ALA A 297 -4.06 -10.20 25.24
C ALA A 297 -3.48 -11.37 26.04
N VAL A 298 -2.16 -11.39 26.24
CA VAL A 298 -1.49 -12.40 27.08
C VAL A 298 -1.92 -12.31 28.53
N GLN A 299 -2.12 -11.11 29.06
CA GLN A 299 -2.57 -10.92 30.44
C GLN A 299 -4.00 -11.46 30.63
N LEU A 300 -4.90 -11.13 29.71
CA LEU A 300 -6.30 -11.55 29.76
C LEU A 300 -6.48 -13.05 29.54
N GLU A 301 -5.68 -13.66 28.66
CA GLU A 301 -5.76 -15.10 28.39
C GLU A 301 -5.48 -15.94 29.64
N LYS A 302 -4.59 -15.46 30.52
CA LYS A 302 -4.24 -16.13 31.78
C LYS A 302 -5.30 -16.00 32.88
N MET A 303 -6.36 -15.22 32.67
CA MET A 303 -7.41 -15.03 33.67
C MET A 303 -8.40 -16.19 33.66
N ASP A 304 -8.83 -16.64 34.84
CA ASP A 304 -9.99 -17.52 34.95
C ASP A 304 -11.31 -16.74 34.79
N ASN A 305 -12.45 -17.43 34.69
CA ASN A 305 -13.75 -16.79 34.52
C ASN A 305 -14.13 -15.85 35.69
N SER A 306 -13.64 -16.11 36.91
CA SER A 306 -13.89 -15.26 38.06
C SER A 306 -13.16 -13.93 37.93
N GLN A 307 -11.89 -13.96 37.47
CA GLN A 307 -11.08 -12.79 37.19
C GLN A 307 -11.57 -12.04 35.95
N LEU A 308 -11.90 -12.76 34.88
CA LEU A 308 -12.33 -12.20 33.61
C LEU A 308 -13.68 -11.49 33.72
N SER A 309 -14.55 -11.91 34.63
CA SER A 309 -15.83 -11.23 34.89
C SER A 309 -15.71 -9.96 35.75
N GLN A 310 -14.52 -9.65 36.28
CA GLN A 310 -14.33 -8.45 37.11
C GLN A 310 -14.21 -7.17 36.27
N PRO A 311 -14.55 -5.99 36.85
CA PRO A 311 -14.32 -4.70 36.21
C PRO A 311 -12.86 -4.44 35.82
N GLY A 312 -11.89 -5.04 36.53
CA GLY A 312 -10.47 -4.94 36.19
C GLY A 312 -10.12 -5.55 34.83
N ALA A 313 -10.72 -6.70 34.50
CA ALA A 313 -10.56 -7.33 33.19
C ALA A 313 -11.19 -6.49 32.07
N LEU A 314 -12.35 -5.87 32.34
CA LEU A 314 -12.96 -4.92 31.39
C LEU A 314 -12.05 -3.73 31.09
N SER A 315 -11.32 -3.22 32.09
CA SER A 315 -10.35 -2.14 31.88
C SER A 315 -9.23 -2.54 30.91
N ILE A 316 -8.73 -3.78 31.02
CA ILE A 316 -7.67 -4.28 30.13
C ILE A 316 -8.25 -4.56 28.73
N LEU A 317 -9.47 -5.10 28.63
CA LEU A 317 -10.15 -5.27 27.34
C LEU A 317 -10.41 -3.92 26.62
N ASN A 318 -10.68 -2.86 27.38
CA ASN A 318 -10.82 -1.51 26.84
C ASN A 318 -9.48 -0.96 26.32
N ASP A 319 -8.38 -1.21 27.03
CA ASP A 319 -7.05 -0.80 26.55
C ASP A 319 -6.65 -1.61 25.31
N LEU A 320 -6.80 -2.94 25.34
CA LEU A 320 -6.57 -3.84 24.20
C LEU A 320 -7.25 -3.31 22.93
N PHE A 321 -8.55 -2.98 23.03
CA PHE A 321 -9.29 -2.42 21.92
C PHE A 321 -8.79 -1.04 21.49
N THR A 322 -8.47 -0.17 22.46
CA THR A 322 -7.97 1.18 22.19
C THR A 322 -6.63 1.14 21.45
N GLN A 323 -5.70 0.30 21.88
CA GLN A 323 -4.40 0.12 21.21
C GLN A 323 -4.56 -0.50 19.82
N ALA A 324 -5.44 -1.51 19.66
CA ALA A 324 -5.74 -2.08 18.34
C ALA A 324 -6.37 -1.05 17.39
N ASN A 325 -7.23 -0.17 17.92
CA ASN A 325 -7.85 0.90 17.16
C ASN A 325 -6.83 1.98 16.76
N HIS A 326 -5.88 2.33 17.65
CA HIS A 326 -4.78 3.22 17.31
C HIS A 326 -3.84 2.61 16.27
N ALA A 327 -3.47 1.32 16.41
CA ALA A 327 -2.71 0.59 15.39
C ALA A 327 -3.36 0.68 14.01
N PHE A 328 -4.68 0.53 13.94
CA PHE A 328 -5.38 0.55 12.66
C PHE A 328 -5.60 1.97 12.11
N LEU A 329 -6.23 2.87 12.88
CA LEU A 329 -6.68 4.18 12.40
C LEU A 329 -5.68 5.32 12.64
N GLY A 330 -4.74 5.12 13.55
CA GLY A 330 -3.88 6.16 14.12
C GLY A 330 -4.47 6.82 15.38
N GLN A 331 -3.78 7.85 15.85
CA GLN A 331 -4.15 8.62 17.03
C GLN A 331 -3.86 10.11 16.79
N PHE A 332 -4.86 10.96 17.01
CA PHE A 332 -4.63 12.40 17.08
C PHE A 332 -3.98 12.75 18.42
N ASP A 333 -2.81 13.39 18.38
CA ASP A 333 -2.13 13.91 19.57
C ASP A 333 -2.52 15.38 19.77
N PRO A 334 -3.32 15.71 20.80
CA PRO A 334 -3.77 17.07 21.03
C PRO A 334 -2.64 18.01 21.49
N ASN A 335 -1.53 17.46 22.03
CA ASN A 335 -0.42 18.28 22.51
C ASN A 335 0.45 18.80 21.37
N THR A 336 0.57 18.01 20.29
CA THR A 336 1.32 18.39 19.10
C THR A 336 0.43 18.86 17.96
N SER A 337 -0.90 18.69 18.06
CA SER A 337 -1.86 18.90 16.97
C SER A 337 -1.51 18.09 15.72
N THR A 338 -0.88 16.93 15.88
CA THR A 338 -0.49 16.04 14.79
C THR A 338 -1.14 14.68 14.93
N VAL A 339 -1.40 14.01 13.81
CA VAL A 339 -1.84 12.62 13.80
C VAL A 339 -0.61 11.71 13.81
N LYS A 340 -0.54 10.82 14.81
CA LYS A 340 0.29 9.61 14.72
C LYS A 340 -0.43 8.64 13.79
N GLU A 341 0.20 8.34 12.67
CA GLU A 341 -0.38 7.53 11.61
C GLU A 341 -0.44 6.04 11.99
N GLY A 342 -1.55 5.39 11.65
CA GLY A 342 -1.75 3.94 11.76
C GLY A 342 -1.70 3.25 10.40
N VAL A 343 -2.12 1.99 10.39
CA VAL A 343 -2.06 1.11 9.21
C VAL A 343 -2.90 1.63 8.03
N VAL A 344 -4.01 2.32 8.26
CA VAL A 344 -4.79 2.96 7.17
C VAL A 344 -3.94 3.97 6.40
N GLN A 345 -3.19 4.82 7.11
CA GLN A 345 -2.33 5.81 6.48
C GLN A 345 -1.11 5.14 5.84
N ILE A 346 -0.54 4.10 6.45
CA ILE A 346 0.52 3.28 5.83
C ILE A 346 0.04 2.72 4.49
N HIS A 347 -1.16 2.15 4.43
CA HIS A 347 -1.73 1.57 3.21
C HIS A 347 -1.89 2.60 2.09
N ASN A 348 -2.48 3.75 2.41
CA ASN A 348 -2.70 4.82 1.43
C ASN A 348 -1.37 5.45 0.96
N ASN A 349 -0.44 5.67 1.88
CA ASN A 349 0.87 6.23 1.56
C ASN A 349 1.73 5.24 0.77
N SER A 350 1.64 3.94 1.05
CA SER A 350 2.39 2.92 0.32
C SER A 350 1.96 2.89 -1.15
N GLN A 351 0.66 2.95 -1.45
CA GLN A 351 0.16 3.03 -2.84
C GLN A 351 0.73 4.25 -3.58
N ARG A 352 0.83 5.40 -2.90
CA ARG A 352 1.40 6.63 -3.45
C ARG A 352 2.91 6.56 -3.71
N LEU A 353 3.65 5.59 -3.15
CA LEU A 353 5.05 5.37 -3.54
C LEU A 353 5.16 4.98 -5.01
N ALA A 354 4.15 4.27 -5.55
CA ALA A 354 4.06 3.92 -6.96
C ALA A 354 3.41 5.06 -7.78
N THR A 355 3.98 6.27 -7.66
CA THR A 355 3.62 7.42 -8.49
C THR A 355 4.64 7.64 -9.60
N PHE A 356 4.15 7.76 -10.82
CA PHE A 356 4.88 8.24 -11.98
C PHE A 356 4.94 9.77 -11.97
N ASP A 357 6.14 10.33 -12.10
CA ASP A 357 6.35 11.76 -12.38
C ASP A 357 6.45 11.98 -13.88
N VAL A 358 5.35 12.42 -14.47
CA VAL A 358 5.18 12.50 -15.93
C VAL A 358 5.88 13.73 -16.48
N SER A 359 6.76 13.51 -17.44
CA SER A 359 7.57 14.57 -18.08
C SER A 359 7.34 14.61 -19.59
N PRO A 360 7.49 15.78 -20.23
CA PRO A 360 7.45 15.89 -21.68
C PRO A 360 8.60 15.15 -22.35
N CYS A 361 8.27 14.46 -23.42
CA CYS A 361 9.23 13.97 -24.39
C CYS A 361 9.86 15.13 -25.15
N THR A 362 11.17 15.08 -25.34
CA THR A 362 11.90 16.07 -26.14
C THR A 362 12.56 15.39 -27.34
N ILE A 363 12.59 16.06 -28.48
CA ILE A 363 13.26 15.56 -29.67
C ILE A 363 14.60 16.28 -29.77
N THR A 364 15.69 15.53 -29.60
CA THR A 364 17.06 16.04 -29.75
C THR A 364 17.77 15.22 -30.82
N ASN A 365 18.31 15.88 -31.87
CA ASN A 365 18.98 15.21 -32.99
C ASN A 365 18.15 14.08 -33.63
N SER A 366 16.84 14.33 -33.84
CA SER A 366 15.89 13.36 -34.40
C SER A 366 15.68 12.09 -33.57
N LYS A 367 16.10 12.09 -32.29
CA LYS A 367 15.78 11.05 -31.31
C LYS A 367 14.86 11.60 -30.25
N ASN A 368 13.79 10.86 -29.96
CA ASN A 368 12.91 11.18 -28.84
C ASN A 368 13.61 10.74 -27.53
N THR A 369 13.57 11.57 -26.49
CA THR A 369 14.14 11.20 -25.18
C THR A 369 13.39 10.09 -24.47
N CYS A 370 12.14 9.83 -24.88
CA CYS A 370 11.30 8.79 -24.31
C CYS A 370 11.48 7.43 -24.99
N SER A 371 12.18 7.35 -26.13
CA SER A 371 12.35 6.13 -26.93
C SER A 371 13.52 5.26 -26.52
#